data_AF-A0A3N9XHT8-F1
#
_entry.id   AF-A0A3N9XHT8-F1
#
_cell.length_a   1.000
_cell.length_b   1.000
_cell.length_c   1.000
_cell.angle_alpha   90.00
_cell.angle_beta   90.00
_cell.angle_gamma   90.00
#
_symmetry.space_group_name_H-M   'P 1'
#
loop_
_entity.id
_entity.type
_entity.pdbx_description
1 polymer ?
#
loop_
_entity_poly.entity_id
_entity_poly.type
_entity_poly.pdbx_seq_one_letter_code
_entity_poly.pdbx_strand_id
1 'polypeptide(L)'
;MTDSCAFCGSTRPLTREHVFGQWVSKIGLDLSPVRHIAGPLNGVPRDMGEQPPYRQTVKDFCSSCNNGWMSRLEDTARRVLSPIILGEPGAISTQDQPVIAVWAQKTALTAMLLSSKEQRSRGYGLPKSVYTMFYDCQSRMEPLGGSRFWVGQYEGKLGFAAIHVTPLAVRIPGIAELDRPQCYAVTIVLGKLALHGLVFTTPALEIDVTMSLGIPQIWPPQGPVRWPTGQPCTEAMFQHLANGKMLGSAVESVELQPWTPAIDLPRSVIVDGKVHVPALCGKHSYCYPAVILAEALRGRFYAFATGCACPQAYLIQTEADAAHCKAIGAAEGISDMYEALPGTEVVIHEEAGLFVCKRLPVVPAG
;
A
#
# COMPACT_ATOMS: atom_id res chain seq x y z
N MET A 1 -18.05 9.03 -4.42
CA MET A 1 -18.71 8.20 -5.45
C MET A 1 -18.17 8.56 -6.81
N THR A 2 -17.24 7.79 -7.39
CA THR A 2 -16.91 8.02 -8.81
C THR A 2 -18.23 7.95 -9.57
N ASP A 3 -18.56 8.95 -10.39
CA ASP A 3 -19.86 8.97 -11.09
C ASP A 3 -19.84 8.07 -12.33
N SER A 4 -18.76 7.30 -12.48
CA SER A 4 -18.47 6.45 -13.61
C SER A 4 -17.76 5.18 -13.16
N CYS A 5 -18.02 4.08 -13.84
CA CYS A 5 -17.31 2.81 -13.69
C CYS A 5 -15.79 3.05 -13.76
N ALA A 6 -15.05 2.52 -12.78
CA ALA A 6 -13.60 2.67 -12.71
C ALA A 6 -12.89 2.08 -13.94
N PHE A 7 -13.44 1.01 -14.51
CA PHE A 7 -12.88 0.33 -15.69
C PHE A 7 -13.33 0.97 -17.00
N CYS A 8 -14.60 0.75 -17.40
CA CYS A 8 -15.07 1.18 -18.72
C CYS A 8 -15.54 2.65 -18.79
N GLY A 9 -15.51 3.40 -17.70
CA GLY A 9 -15.92 4.81 -17.68
C GLY A 9 -17.43 5.07 -17.84
N SER A 10 -18.27 4.03 -17.93
CA SER A 10 -19.72 4.18 -18.04
C SER A 10 -20.33 4.91 -16.84
N THR A 11 -21.21 5.86 -17.09
CA THR A 11 -21.98 6.62 -16.07
C THR A 11 -23.26 5.91 -15.62
N ARG A 12 -23.47 4.66 -16.03
CA ARG A 12 -24.60 3.83 -15.57
C ARG A 12 -24.49 3.55 -14.06
N PRO A 13 -25.61 3.19 -13.39
CA PRO A 13 -25.59 2.87 -11.96
C PRO A 13 -24.51 1.86 -11.59
N LEU A 14 -23.78 2.20 -10.52
CA LEU A 14 -22.68 1.39 -10.02
C LEU A 14 -23.17 0.34 -9.03
N THR A 15 -22.59 -0.84 -9.16
CA THR A 15 -22.82 -2.04 -8.36
C THR A 15 -21.71 -2.24 -7.33
N ARG A 16 -21.98 -3.06 -6.31
CA ARG A 16 -20.95 -3.46 -5.34
C ARG A 16 -20.17 -4.65 -5.87
N GLU A 17 -18.86 -4.61 -5.70
CA GLU A 17 -17.94 -5.72 -5.99
C GLU A 17 -17.12 -6.06 -4.76
N HIS A 18 -16.84 -7.34 -4.55
CA HIS A 18 -15.98 -7.82 -3.46
C HIS A 18 -14.50 -7.66 -3.83
N VAL A 19 -13.68 -7.23 -2.87
CA VAL A 19 -12.24 -7.04 -3.10
C VAL A 19 -11.55 -8.36 -3.46
N PHE A 20 -11.71 -9.40 -2.64
CA PHE A 20 -11.15 -10.74 -2.88
C PHE A 20 -12.04 -11.66 -3.72
N GLY A 21 -13.21 -11.19 -4.17
CA GLY A 21 -14.25 -12.05 -4.74
C GLY A 21 -15.07 -12.77 -3.65
N GLN A 22 -16.38 -12.89 -3.87
CA GLN A 22 -17.30 -13.47 -2.86
C GLN A 22 -17.00 -14.94 -2.55
N TRP A 23 -16.38 -15.66 -3.48
CA TRP A 23 -16.10 -17.08 -3.32
C TRP A 23 -15.04 -17.37 -2.26
N VAL A 24 -14.12 -16.44 -1.97
CA VAL A 24 -13.07 -16.62 -0.96
C VAL A 24 -13.65 -16.87 0.43
N SER A 25 -14.78 -16.24 0.76
CA SER A 25 -15.44 -16.50 2.05
C SER A 25 -16.20 -17.85 2.08
N LYS A 26 -16.16 -18.64 1.01
CA LYS A 26 -16.93 -19.89 0.84
C LYS A 26 -16.05 -21.13 0.70
N ILE A 27 -14.72 -20.98 0.65
CA ILE A 27 -13.79 -22.10 0.44
C ILE A 27 -13.32 -22.78 1.74
N GLY A 28 -13.82 -22.37 2.90
CA GLY A 28 -13.46 -22.99 4.19
C GLY A 28 -12.32 -22.31 4.96
N LEU A 29 -12.00 -21.04 4.64
CA LEU A 29 -11.14 -20.22 5.49
C LEU A 29 -11.87 -19.82 6.79
N ASP A 30 -11.09 -19.52 7.85
CA ASP A 30 -11.63 -18.95 9.08
C ASP A 30 -12.28 -17.59 8.82
N LEU A 31 -13.52 -17.43 9.29
CA LEU A 31 -14.35 -16.23 9.16
C LEU A 31 -14.59 -15.53 10.49
N SER A 32 -13.89 -15.93 11.54
CA SER A 32 -13.90 -15.25 12.83
C SER A 32 -13.62 -13.76 12.64
N PRO A 33 -14.37 -12.86 13.29
CA PRO A 33 -14.16 -11.42 13.14
C PRO A 33 -12.70 -11.04 13.42
N VAL A 34 -12.13 -10.24 12.54
CA VAL A 34 -10.80 -9.66 12.69
C VAL A 34 -10.87 -8.15 12.51
N ARG A 35 -9.92 -7.43 13.08
CA ARG A 35 -9.78 -5.99 12.86
C ARG A 35 -9.34 -5.72 11.42
N HIS A 36 -10.07 -4.86 10.72
CA HIS A 36 -9.75 -4.46 9.35
C HIS A 36 -9.12 -3.08 9.31
N ILE A 37 -8.08 -2.94 8.52
CA ILE A 37 -7.40 -1.66 8.30
C ILE A 37 -7.19 -1.43 6.81
N ALA A 38 -7.32 -0.19 6.37
CA ALA A 38 -7.00 0.22 5.00
C ALA A 38 -6.44 1.63 5.01
N GLY A 39 -5.42 1.89 4.21
CA GLY A 39 -4.82 3.21 4.17
C GLY A 39 -3.53 3.26 3.36
N PRO A 40 -2.90 4.44 3.34
CA PRO A 40 -1.61 4.62 2.68
C PRO A 40 -0.54 3.74 3.31
N LEU A 41 0.44 3.29 2.52
CA LEU A 41 1.55 2.46 2.99
C LEU A 41 2.39 3.15 4.10
N ASN A 42 2.40 4.48 4.11
CA ASN A 42 3.26 5.30 4.98
C ASN A 42 2.48 6.35 5.77
N GLY A 43 1.17 6.15 5.92
CA GLY A 43 0.35 6.95 6.82
C GLY A 43 -0.42 6.04 7.76
N VAL A 44 -1.11 6.64 8.72
CA VAL A 44 -1.89 5.85 9.68
C VAL A 44 -3.07 5.21 8.94
N PRO A 45 -3.20 3.87 8.97
CA PRO A 45 -4.29 3.22 8.29
C PRO A 45 -5.60 3.52 9.02
N ARG A 46 -6.67 3.68 8.25
CA ARG A 46 -8.01 3.83 8.78
C ARG A 46 -8.48 2.51 9.36
N ASP A 47 -8.98 2.56 10.59
CA ASP A 47 -9.70 1.44 11.20
C ASP A 47 -11.08 1.29 10.54
N MET A 48 -11.36 0.09 10.04
CA MET A 48 -12.63 -0.29 9.41
C MET A 48 -13.49 -1.17 10.31
N GLY A 49 -13.11 -1.32 11.58
CA GLY A 49 -13.81 -2.10 12.58
C GLY A 49 -13.52 -3.60 12.52
N GLU A 50 -14.11 -4.33 13.46
CA GLU A 50 -14.07 -5.78 13.53
C GLU A 50 -15.24 -6.40 12.76
N GLN A 51 -14.94 -7.24 11.78
CA GLN A 51 -15.94 -7.94 10.97
C GLN A 51 -15.33 -9.21 10.36
N PRO A 52 -16.16 -10.16 9.91
CA PRO A 52 -15.66 -11.33 9.19
C PRO A 52 -14.80 -10.92 7.98
N PRO A 53 -13.64 -11.55 7.76
CA PRO A 53 -12.75 -11.22 6.66
C PRO A 53 -13.35 -11.53 5.28
N TYR A 54 -12.71 -10.98 4.24
CA TYR A 54 -13.02 -11.24 2.82
C TYR A 54 -14.39 -10.71 2.34
N ARG A 55 -15.07 -9.86 3.12
CA ARG A 55 -16.39 -9.29 2.81
C ARG A 55 -16.35 -7.83 2.39
N GLN A 56 -15.16 -7.22 2.32
CA GLN A 56 -14.98 -5.84 1.90
C GLN A 56 -15.48 -5.66 0.46
N THR A 57 -16.29 -4.62 0.25
CA THR A 57 -16.82 -4.27 -1.07
C THR A 57 -16.57 -2.81 -1.41
N VAL A 58 -16.46 -2.52 -2.70
CA VAL A 58 -16.43 -1.16 -3.27
C VAL A 58 -17.59 -0.97 -4.23
N LYS A 59 -18.06 0.26 -4.43
CA LYS A 59 -19.23 0.57 -5.28
C LYS A 59 -18.80 1.46 -6.46
N ASP A 60 -17.93 0.90 -7.30
CA ASP A 60 -17.21 1.66 -8.34
C ASP A 60 -17.31 1.02 -9.74
N PHE A 61 -18.13 -0.01 -9.94
CA PHE A 61 -18.23 -0.74 -11.22
C PHE A 61 -19.66 -0.82 -11.76
N CYS A 62 -19.84 -0.62 -13.06
CA CYS A 62 -21.14 -0.82 -13.70
C CYS A 62 -21.48 -2.32 -13.78
N SER A 63 -22.78 -2.63 -13.88
CA SER A 63 -23.26 -4.01 -13.97
C SER A 63 -22.65 -4.81 -15.14
N SER A 64 -22.37 -4.17 -16.28
CA SER A 64 -21.77 -4.85 -17.44
C SER A 64 -20.32 -5.28 -17.20
N CYS A 65 -19.51 -4.50 -16.48
CA CYS A 65 -18.17 -4.93 -16.09
C CYS A 65 -18.23 -6.01 -15.01
N ASN A 66 -18.98 -5.73 -13.93
CA ASN A 66 -19.04 -6.58 -12.75
C ASN A 66 -19.58 -7.99 -13.08
N ASN A 67 -20.74 -8.06 -13.75
CA ASN A 67 -21.36 -9.33 -14.13
C ASN A 67 -20.80 -9.91 -15.44
N GLY A 68 -19.87 -9.21 -16.10
CA GLY A 68 -19.31 -9.59 -17.38
C GLY A 68 -17.95 -10.25 -17.24
N TRP A 69 -16.91 -9.54 -17.68
CA TRP A 69 -15.54 -10.08 -17.67
C TRP A 69 -15.02 -10.32 -16.25
N MET A 70 -15.42 -9.51 -15.26
CA MET A 70 -15.00 -9.68 -13.87
C MET A 70 -15.57 -10.98 -13.29
N SER A 71 -16.85 -11.27 -13.49
CA SER A 71 -17.45 -12.54 -13.05
C SER A 71 -16.76 -13.76 -13.69
N ARG A 72 -16.48 -13.72 -15.00
CA ARG A 72 -15.76 -14.82 -15.68
C ARG A 72 -14.34 -15.02 -15.14
N LEU A 73 -13.65 -13.91 -14.83
CA LEU A 73 -12.34 -13.93 -14.19
C LEU A 73 -12.41 -14.60 -12.81
N GLU A 74 -13.39 -14.23 -11.98
CA GLU A 74 -13.60 -14.81 -10.65
C GLU A 74 -13.91 -16.31 -10.71
N ASP A 75 -14.68 -16.78 -11.69
CA ASP A 75 -15.00 -18.21 -11.81
C ASP A 75 -13.76 -19.06 -12.07
N THR A 76 -12.87 -18.60 -12.96
CA THR A 76 -11.59 -19.27 -13.24
C THR A 76 -10.63 -19.16 -12.06
N ALA A 77 -10.50 -17.96 -11.48
CA ALA A 77 -9.66 -17.75 -10.30
C ALA A 77 -10.09 -18.64 -9.13
N ARG A 78 -11.40 -18.76 -8.87
CA ARG A 78 -11.94 -19.68 -7.87
C ARG A 78 -11.48 -21.11 -8.11
N ARG A 79 -11.63 -21.64 -9.34
CA ARG A 79 -11.25 -23.03 -9.66
C ARG A 79 -9.77 -23.29 -9.39
N VAL A 80 -8.90 -22.34 -9.74
CA VAL A 80 -7.44 -22.52 -9.69
C VAL A 80 -6.87 -22.18 -8.32
N LEU A 81 -7.32 -21.08 -7.69
CA LEU A 81 -6.74 -20.55 -6.46
C LEU A 81 -7.33 -21.17 -5.19
N SER A 82 -8.55 -21.72 -5.20
CA SER A 82 -9.13 -22.34 -3.99
C SER A 82 -8.22 -23.42 -3.36
N PRO A 83 -7.75 -24.45 -4.10
CA PRO A 83 -6.85 -25.45 -3.52
C PRO A 83 -5.53 -24.84 -3.05
N ILE A 84 -4.98 -23.88 -3.81
CA ILE A 84 -3.72 -23.19 -3.49
C ILE A 84 -3.83 -22.38 -2.18
N ILE A 85 -4.93 -21.64 -2.02
CA ILE A 85 -5.24 -20.85 -0.82
C ILE A 85 -5.39 -21.76 0.41
N LEU A 86 -5.97 -22.95 0.23
CA LEU A 86 -6.10 -23.97 1.27
C LEU A 86 -4.79 -24.72 1.55
N GLY A 87 -3.76 -24.55 0.72
CA GLY A 87 -2.46 -25.20 0.87
C GLY A 87 -2.37 -26.59 0.27
N GLU A 88 -3.32 -26.96 -0.60
CA GLU A 88 -3.30 -28.23 -1.31
C GLU A 88 -2.21 -28.20 -2.39
N PRO A 89 -1.32 -29.22 -2.45
CA PRO A 89 -0.30 -29.30 -3.48
C PRO A 89 -0.94 -29.54 -4.86
N GLY A 90 -0.34 -29.00 -5.91
CA GLY A 90 -0.90 -29.09 -7.26
C GLY A 90 -0.05 -28.43 -8.33
N ALA A 91 -0.71 -28.04 -9.42
CA ALA A 91 -0.07 -27.31 -10.50
C ALA A 91 -1.01 -26.27 -11.11
N ILE A 92 -0.45 -25.14 -11.55
CA ILE A 92 -1.14 -24.13 -12.35
C ILE A 92 -0.77 -24.38 -13.81
N SER A 93 -1.79 -24.72 -14.61
CA SER A 93 -1.62 -24.93 -16.05
C SER A 93 -1.16 -23.65 -16.74
N THR A 94 -0.42 -23.78 -17.85
CA THR A 94 0.02 -22.63 -18.67
C THR A 94 -1.17 -21.77 -19.14
N GLN A 95 -2.34 -22.37 -19.35
CA GLN A 95 -3.56 -21.68 -19.79
C GLN A 95 -4.23 -20.87 -18.67
N ASP A 96 -4.11 -21.32 -17.42
CA ASP A 96 -4.71 -20.65 -16.27
C ASP A 96 -3.86 -19.48 -15.76
N GLN A 97 -2.54 -19.54 -15.99
CA GLN A 97 -1.56 -18.57 -15.52
C GLN A 97 -1.87 -17.09 -15.86
N PRO A 98 -2.23 -16.72 -17.10
CA PRO A 98 -2.61 -15.33 -17.43
C PRO A 98 -3.82 -14.86 -16.63
N VAL A 99 -4.81 -15.74 -16.44
CA VAL A 99 -6.03 -15.44 -15.70
C VAL A 99 -5.74 -15.16 -14.22
N ILE A 100 -4.79 -15.89 -13.62
CA ILE A 100 -4.35 -15.63 -12.25
C ILE A 100 -3.62 -14.29 -12.13
N ALA A 101 -2.78 -13.95 -13.10
CA ALA A 101 -2.11 -12.64 -13.14
C ALA A 101 -3.13 -11.49 -13.29
N VAL A 102 -4.12 -11.63 -14.18
CA VAL A 102 -5.23 -10.66 -14.31
C VAL A 102 -6.03 -10.57 -13.03
N TRP A 103 -6.32 -11.70 -12.36
CA TRP A 103 -7.05 -11.70 -11.09
C TRP A 103 -6.27 -10.92 -10.02
N ALA A 104 -4.96 -11.14 -9.90
CA ALA A 104 -4.12 -10.42 -8.96
C ALA A 104 -4.15 -8.90 -9.23
N GLN A 105 -4.00 -8.49 -10.49
CA GLN A 105 -4.04 -7.08 -10.87
C GLN A 105 -5.44 -6.45 -10.64
N LYS A 106 -6.52 -7.16 -11.00
CA LYS A 106 -7.92 -6.71 -10.77
C LYS A 106 -8.18 -6.52 -9.29
N THR A 107 -7.78 -7.50 -8.47
CA THR A 107 -7.96 -7.49 -7.01
C THR A 107 -7.21 -6.33 -6.37
N ALA A 108 -5.98 -6.07 -6.80
CA ALA A 108 -5.21 -4.90 -6.37
C ALA A 108 -5.87 -3.57 -6.74
N LEU A 109 -6.28 -3.41 -8.01
CA LEU A 109 -6.99 -2.21 -8.47
C LEU A 109 -8.30 -2.00 -7.70
N THR A 110 -9.02 -3.08 -7.39
CA THR A 110 -10.26 -3.03 -6.60
C THR A 110 -9.99 -2.63 -5.15
N ALA A 111 -8.92 -3.16 -4.52
CA ALA A 111 -8.51 -2.79 -3.17
C ALA A 111 -8.14 -1.31 -3.05
N MET A 112 -7.46 -0.75 -4.06
CA MET A 112 -7.11 0.69 -4.10
C MET A 112 -8.34 1.62 -4.10
N LEU A 113 -9.52 1.10 -4.45
CA LEU A 113 -10.77 1.86 -4.41
C LEU A 113 -11.40 1.93 -3.00
N LEU A 114 -10.86 1.19 -2.02
CA LEU A 114 -11.25 1.33 -0.60
C LEU A 114 -10.86 2.68 0.00
N SER A 115 -9.76 3.29 -0.47
CA SER A 115 -9.39 4.66 -0.13
C SER A 115 -10.49 5.63 -0.56
N SER A 116 -10.63 6.78 0.11
CA SER A 116 -11.60 7.79 -0.32
C SER A 116 -11.19 8.43 -1.65
N LYS A 117 -12.13 9.14 -2.30
CA LYS A 117 -11.82 9.95 -3.48
C LYS A 117 -10.72 10.98 -3.21
N GLU A 118 -10.85 11.67 -2.08
CA GLU A 118 -9.92 12.72 -1.65
C GLU A 118 -8.53 12.13 -1.47
N GLN A 119 -8.43 10.98 -0.82
CA GLN A 119 -7.17 10.25 -0.67
C GLN A 119 -6.57 9.91 -2.05
N ARG A 120 -7.36 9.34 -2.95
CA ARG A 120 -6.87 9.04 -4.31
C ARG A 120 -6.44 10.27 -5.09
N SER A 121 -7.14 11.40 -4.97
CA SER A 121 -6.74 12.65 -5.62
C SER A 121 -5.45 13.25 -5.05
N ARG A 122 -5.10 12.91 -3.80
CA ARG A 122 -3.82 13.27 -3.16
C ARG A 122 -2.69 12.26 -3.45
N GLY A 123 -2.88 11.37 -4.42
CA GLY A 123 -1.85 10.40 -4.83
C GLY A 123 -1.96 9.03 -4.14
N TYR A 124 -2.93 8.81 -3.24
CA TYR A 124 -3.16 7.51 -2.60
C TYR A 124 -4.02 6.57 -3.46
N GLY A 125 -3.62 6.43 -4.72
CA GLY A 125 -4.35 5.71 -5.76
C GLY A 125 -3.52 5.61 -7.05
N LEU A 126 -3.93 4.72 -7.94
CA LEU A 126 -3.42 4.70 -9.31
C LEU A 126 -4.23 5.68 -10.19
N PRO A 127 -3.61 6.32 -11.19
CA PRO A 127 -4.33 7.16 -12.14
C PRO A 127 -5.48 6.41 -12.82
N LYS A 128 -6.57 7.12 -13.14
CA LYS A 128 -7.73 6.52 -13.84
C LYS A 128 -7.34 5.83 -15.15
N SER A 129 -6.33 6.34 -15.85
CA SER A 129 -5.80 5.74 -17.07
C SER A 129 -5.33 4.30 -16.87
N VAL A 130 -4.78 3.95 -15.71
CA VAL A 130 -4.35 2.57 -15.40
C VAL A 130 -5.53 1.61 -15.39
N TYR A 131 -6.68 2.03 -14.84
CA TYR A 131 -7.89 1.22 -14.82
C TYR A 131 -8.47 1.04 -16.23
N THR A 132 -8.47 2.10 -17.04
CA THR A 132 -8.95 2.04 -18.43
C THR A 132 -8.04 1.18 -19.30
N MET A 133 -6.71 1.36 -19.21
CA MET A 133 -5.74 0.50 -19.91
C MET A 133 -5.89 -0.98 -19.51
N PHE A 134 -6.15 -1.26 -18.23
CA PHE A 134 -6.38 -2.63 -17.77
C PHE A 134 -7.69 -3.20 -18.33
N TYR A 135 -8.74 -2.39 -18.37
CA TYR A 135 -10.00 -2.77 -19.02
C TYR A 135 -9.81 -3.10 -20.51
N ASP A 136 -8.98 -2.36 -21.24
CA ASP A 136 -8.74 -2.62 -22.66
C ASP A 136 -8.10 -4.00 -22.91
N CYS A 137 -7.36 -4.52 -21.92
CA CYS A 137 -6.76 -5.85 -21.96
C CYS A 137 -7.73 -7.01 -21.63
N GLN A 138 -8.96 -6.71 -21.17
CA GLN A 138 -9.90 -7.75 -20.68
C GLN A 138 -10.23 -8.82 -21.72
N SER A 139 -10.23 -8.46 -23.01
CA SER A 139 -10.57 -9.38 -24.11
C SER A 139 -9.53 -10.49 -24.28
N ARG A 140 -8.27 -10.19 -23.98
CA ARG A 140 -7.15 -11.14 -24.06
C ARG A 140 -6.94 -11.92 -22.75
N MET A 141 -7.54 -11.47 -21.65
CA MET A 141 -7.28 -12.00 -20.31
C MET A 141 -5.78 -11.99 -19.97
N GLU A 142 -5.13 -10.89 -20.32
CA GLU A 142 -3.73 -10.62 -20.03
C GLU A 142 -3.63 -9.42 -19.07
N PRO A 143 -2.67 -9.44 -18.12
CA PRO A 143 -2.39 -8.26 -17.31
C PRO A 143 -1.80 -7.13 -18.18
N LEU A 144 -1.59 -5.94 -17.59
CA LEU A 144 -0.96 -4.84 -18.32
C LEU A 144 0.42 -5.26 -18.88
N GLY A 145 0.77 -4.70 -20.04
CA GLY A 145 2.05 -4.96 -20.71
C GLY A 145 3.26 -4.67 -19.81
N GLY A 146 4.32 -5.44 -20.00
CA GLY A 146 5.54 -5.36 -19.19
C GLY A 146 5.38 -5.85 -17.75
N SER A 147 4.25 -6.44 -17.39
CA SER A 147 4.06 -6.99 -16.05
C SER A 147 4.72 -8.35 -15.89
N ARG A 148 5.09 -8.66 -14.64
CA ARG A 148 5.51 -10.00 -14.22
C ARG A 148 4.77 -10.41 -12.97
N PHE A 149 4.40 -11.68 -12.86
CA PHE A 149 3.72 -12.22 -11.68
C PHE A 149 4.33 -13.54 -11.24
N TRP A 150 4.45 -13.72 -9.94
CA TRP A 150 4.97 -14.90 -9.26
C TRP A 150 3.97 -15.42 -8.24
N VAL A 151 4.03 -16.73 -8.00
CA VAL A 151 3.20 -17.43 -7.02
C VAL A 151 4.09 -18.20 -6.06
N GLY A 152 3.94 -17.96 -4.76
CA GLY A 152 4.73 -18.57 -3.70
C GLY A 152 3.88 -18.87 -2.47
N GLN A 153 4.36 -19.75 -1.59
CA GLN A 153 3.63 -20.11 -0.37
C GLN A 153 3.74 -19.01 0.68
N TYR A 154 2.65 -18.67 1.36
CA TYR A 154 2.67 -17.84 2.56
C TYR A 154 2.72 -18.71 3.81
N GLU A 155 3.64 -18.41 4.71
CA GLU A 155 3.80 -19.07 6.01
C GLU A 155 3.83 -18.02 7.13
N GLY A 156 2.67 -17.78 7.73
CA GLY A 156 2.55 -16.84 8.83
C GLY A 156 1.30 -17.09 9.65
N LYS A 157 0.88 -16.08 10.39
CA LYS A 157 -0.32 -16.14 11.23
C LYS A 157 -1.55 -16.62 10.43
N LEU A 158 -2.25 -17.61 10.99
CA LEU A 158 -3.50 -18.11 10.42
C LEU A 158 -4.52 -16.96 10.33
N GLY A 159 -5.24 -16.89 9.20
CA GLY A 159 -6.23 -15.84 8.95
C GLY A 159 -5.65 -14.48 8.56
N PHE A 160 -4.32 -14.33 8.47
CA PHE A 160 -3.73 -13.13 7.88
C PHE A 160 -4.01 -13.07 6.38
N ALA A 161 -4.54 -11.94 5.95
CA ALA A 161 -4.71 -11.61 4.55
C ALA A 161 -4.45 -10.12 4.32
N ALA A 162 -3.79 -9.81 3.22
CA ALA A 162 -3.41 -8.45 2.90
C ALA A 162 -3.27 -8.27 1.39
N ILE A 163 -3.52 -7.04 0.94
CA ILE A 163 -3.24 -6.58 -0.41
C ILE A 163 -2.39 -5.32 -0.26
N HIS A 164 -1.17 -5.36 -0.75
CA HIS A 164 -0.25 -4.23 -0.79
C HIS A 164 -0.01 -3.80 -2.23
N VAL A 165 -0.11 -2.50 -2.48
CA VAL A 165 0.24 -1.89 -3.76
C VAL A 165 1.31 -0.84 -3.51
N THR A 166 2.54 -1.14 -3.90
CA THR A 166 3.71 -0.32 -3.58
C THR A 166 4.24 0.35 -4.84
N PRO A 167 4.27 1.69 -4.93
CA PRO A 167 4.91 2.36 -6.06
C PRO A 167 6.42 2.12 -6.01
N LEU A 168 7.00 1.74 -7.15
CA LEU A 168 8.43 1.48 -7.28
C LEU A 168 9.04 2.40 -8.36
N ALA A 169 10.27 2.83 -8.10
CA ALA A 169 11.09 3.60 -9.00
C ALA A 169 12.19 2.72 -9.60
N VAL A 170 12.46 2.93 -10.87
CA VAL A 170 13.66 2.38 -11.52
C VAL A 170 14.80 3.37 -11.26
N ARG A 171 15.83 2.94 -10.54
CA ARG A 171 16.97 3.76 -10.15
C ARG A 171 18.17 3.40 -11.01
N ILE A 172 18.77 4.43 -11.59
CA ILE A 172 20.00 4.34 -12.38
C ILE A 172 21.02 5.29 -11.72
N PRO A 173 22.20 4.81 -11.29
CA PRO A 173 23.24 5.61 -10.70
C PRO A 173 23.59 6.83 -11.56
N GLY A 174 23.66 7.99 -10.91
CA GLY A 174 23.94 9.27 -11.58
C GLY A 174 22.72 9.94 -12.22
N ILE A 175 21.55 9.30 -12.24
CA ILE A 175 20.29 9.89 -12.72
C ILE A 175 19.40 10.22 -11.51
N ALA A 176 18.93 11.47 -11.47
CA ALA A 176 17.99 11.91 -10.43
C ALA A 176 16.69 11.09 -10.47
N GLU A 177 16.09 10.86 -9.30
CA GLU A 177 14.79 10.17 -9.24
C GLU A 177 13.73 11.01 -9.94
N LEU A 178 12.90 10.37 -10.76
CA LEU A 178 11.78 11.04 -11.38
C LEU A 178 10.69 11.34 -10.34
N ASP A 179 9.93 12.40 -10.59
CA ASP A 179 8.81 12.89 -9.78
C ASP A 179 7.56 12.00 -9.83
N ARG A 180 7.67 10.81 -10.42
CA ARG A 180 6.61 9.81 -10.53
C ARG A 180 7.21 8.41 -10.52
N PRO A 181 6.49 7.39 -10.02
CA PRO A 181 6.94 6.00 -10.09
C PRO A 181 6.81 5.44 -11.51
N GLN A 182 7.72 4.55 -11.90
CA GLN A 182 7.72 3.90 -13.22
C GLN A 182 6.94 2.59 -13.22
N CYS A 183 6.77 2.00 -12.05
CA CYS A 183 6.08 0.74 -11.85
C CYS A 183 5.44 0.68 -10.46
N TYR A 184 4.66 -0.36 -10.23
CA TYR A 184 4.17 -0.69 -8.89
C TYR A 184 4.25 -2.19 -8.66
N ALA A 185 4.55 -2.57 -7.42
CA ALA A 185 4.42 -3.92 -6.94
C ALA A 185 3.00 -4.17 -6.42
N VAL A 186 2.49 -5.37 -6.64
CA VAL A 186 1.26 -5.90 -6.05
C VAL A 186 1.65 -7.12 -5.22
N THR A 187 1.32 -7.14 -3.94
CA THR A 187 1.47 -8.34 -3.11
C THR A 187 0.14 -8.71 -2.49
N ILE A 188 -0.31 -9.93 -2.72
CA ILE A 188 -1.54 -10.47 -2.15
C ILE A 188 -1.17 -11.69 -1.33
N VAL A 189 -1.57 -11.70 -0.06
CA VAL A 189 -1.51 -12.89 0.80
C VAL A 189 -2.92 -13.26 1.22
N LEU A 190 -3.24 -14.55 1.09
CA LEU A 190 -4.56 -15.10 1.39
C LEU A 190 -4.44 -16.60 1.70
N GLY A 191 -4.70 -17.00 2.95
CA GLY A 191 -4.46 -18.38 3.38
C GLY A 191 -3.00 -18.78 3.19
N LYS A 192 -2.74 -19.82 2.40
CA LYS A 192 -1.38 -20.27 2.04
C LYS A 192 -0.82 -19.65 0.76
N LEU A 193 -1.59 -18.80 0.08
CA LEU A 193 -1.18 -18.12 -1.14
C LEU A 193 -0.39 -16.84 -0.84
N ALA A 194 0.76 -16.67 -1.47
CA ALA A 194 1.41 -15.39 -1.72
C ALA A 194 1.51 -15.16 -3.24
N LEU A 195 0.85 -14.13 -3.75
CA LEU A 195 1.03 -13.64 -5.12
C LEU A 195 1.83 -12.35 -5.06
N HIS A 196 2.83 -12.23 -5.92
CA HIS A 196 3.58 -11.00 -6.11
C HIS A 196 3.56 -10.62 -7.59
N GLY A 197 3.34 -9.35 -7.88
CA GLY A 197 3.34 -8.82 -9.23
C GLY A 197 4.15 -7.54 -9.31
N LEU A 198 4.81 -7.33 -10.44
CA LEU A 198 5.45 -6.07 -10.81
C LEU A 198 4.78 -5.58 -12.09
N VAL A 199 4.27 -4.35 -12.09
CA VAL A 199 3.57 -3.78 -13.25
C VAL A 199 4.20 -2.46 -13.64
N PHE A 200 4.76 -2.38 -14.85
CA PHE A 200 5.32 -1.15 -15.38
C PHE A 200 4.21 -0.26 -15.96
N THR A 201 4.16 0.98 -15.51
CA THR A 201 3.26 2.01 -16.07
C THR A 201 3.96 2.83 -17.15
N THR A 202 5.29 2.70 -17.26
CA THR A 202 6.11 3.29 -18.32
C THR A 202 6.85 2.18 -19.08
N PRO A 203 6.26 1.62 -20.17
CA PRO A 203 6.84 0.46 -20.88
C PRO A 203 8.27 0.68 -21.38
N ALA A 204 8.65 1.91 -21.73
CA ALA A 204 10.00 2.24 -22.16
C ALA A 204 11.07 2.06 -21.05
N LEU A 205 10.66 1.87 -19.80
CA LEU A 205 11.52 1.67 -18.63
C LEU A 205 11.33 0.28 -18.02
N GLU A 206 10.75 -0.64 -18.78
CA GLU A 206 10.71 -2.06 -18.43
C GLU A 206 12.14 -2.60 -18.35
N ILE A 207 12.42 -3.36 -17.30
CA ILE A 207 13.70 -4.03 -17.08
C ILE A 207 13.47 -5.49 -16.76
N ASP A 208 14.44 -6.35 -17.05
CA ASP A 208 14.43 -7.73 -16.59
C ASP A 208 14.73 -7.83 -15.10
N VAL A 209 13.96 -8.70 -14.42
CA VAL A 209 14.04 -8.86 -12.97
C VAL A 209 14.10 -10.33 -12.58
N THR A 210 14.76 -10.60 -11.46
CA THR A 210 14.87 -11.91 -10.82
C THR A 210 14.12 -11.91 -9.50
N MET A 211 13.72 -13.09 -9.02
CA MET A 211 13.00 -13.27 -7.76
C MET A 211 13.83 -14.12 -6.80
N SER A 212 14.36 -13.51 -5.74
CA SER A 212 15.31 -14.15 -4.82
C SER A 212 14.69 -15.29 -3.98
N LEU A 213 13.36 -15.31 -3.84
CA LEU A 213 12.64 -16.40 -3.15
C LEU A 213 12.61 -17.70 -3.94
N GLY A 214 13.03 -17.71 -5.21
CA GLY A 214 12.95 -18.90 -6.07
C GLY A 214 11.51 -19.37 -6.33
N ILE A 215 10.52 -18.52 -6.07
CA ILE A 215 9.11 -18.80 -6.34
C ILE A 215 8.86 -18.69 -7.85
N PRO A 216 8.02 -19.57 -8.43
CA PRO A 216 7.82 -19.64 -9.87
C PRO A 216 7.09 -18.42 -10.42
N GLN A 217 7.52 -17.97 -11.61
CA GLN A 217 6.82 -16.96 -12.40
C GLN A 217 5.63 -17.60 -13.12
N ILE A 218 4.44 -17.02 -12.96
CA ILE A 218 3.21 -17.37 -13.69
C ILE A 218 2.96 -16.43 -14.87
N TRP A 219 3.55 -15.23 -14.89
CA TRP A 219 3.42 -14.33 -16.03
C TRP A 219 4.71 -13.57 -16.30
N PRO A 220 5.18 -13.51 -17.56
CA PRO A 220 4.75 -14.35 -18.69
C PRO A 220 4.96 -15.85 -18.42
N PRO A 221 4.08 -16.74 -18.93
CA PRO A 221 4.14 -18.17 -18.63
C PRO A 221 5.30 -18.84 -19.37
N GLN A 222 6.12 -19.61 -18.65
CA GLN A 222 7.24 -20.38 -19.23
C GLN A 222 6.92 -21.88 -19.39
N GLY A 223 5.83 -22.33 -18.78
CA GLY A 223 5.43 -23.72 -18.68
C GLY A 223 4.51 -23.93 -17.47
N PRO A 224 4.00 -25.14 -17.23
CA PRO A 224 3.17 -25.41 -16.05
C PRO A 224 3.97 -25.17 -14.76
N VAL A 225 3.31 -24.56 -13.77
CA VAL A 225 3.93 -24.24 -12.47
C VAL A 225 3.50 -25.25 -11.43
N ARG A 226 4.45 -25.89 -10.75
CA ARG A 226 4.16 -26.75 -9.59
C ARG A 226 3.97 -25.90 -8.34
N TRP A 227 3.13 -26.39 -7.43
CA TRP A 227 2.82 -25.72 -6.17
C TRP A 227 2.82 -26.71 -5.00
N PRO A 228 3.39 -26.35 -3.84
CA PRO A 228 4.24 -25.18 -3.60
C PRO A 228 5.63 -25.34 -4.23
N THR A 229 6.31 -24.24 -4.54
CA THR A 229 7.70 -24.23 -5.05
C THR A 229 8.38 -22.92 -4.64
N GLY A 230 9.67 -22.99 -4.33
CA GLY A 230 10.45 -21.87 -3.80
C GLY A 230 10.40 -21.76 -2.27
N GLN A 231 11.11 -20.77 -1.74
CA GLN A 231 11.10 -20.46 -0.33
C GLN A 231 9.74 -19.83 0.07
N PRO A 232 9.08 -20.31 1.14
CA PRO A 232 7.87 -19.68 1.65
C PRO A 232 8.12 -18.21 2.06
N CYS A 233 7.19 -17.33 1.71
CA CYS A 233 7.14 -15.97 2.21
C CYS A 233 6.62 -15.98 3.64
N THR A 234 7.48 -15.71 4.61
CA THR A 234 7.08 -15.57 6.01
C THR A 234 6.45 -14.21 6.30
N GLU A 235 5.83 -14.04 7.47
CA GLU A 235 5.33 -12.74 7.94
C GLU A 235 6.44 -11.67 8.00
N ALA A 236 7.64 -12.05 8.45
CA ALA A 236 8.80 -11.15 8.47
C ALA A 236 9.24 -10.76 7.04
N MET A 237 9.14 -11.68 6.09
CA MET A 237 9.53 -11.44 4.69
C MET A 237 8.46 -10.70 3.89
N PHE A 238 7.19 -10.75 4.30
CA PHE A 238 6.07 -10.14 3.58
C PHE A 238 6.32 -8.66 3.25
N GLN A 239 6.82 -7.88 4.22
CA GLN A 239 7.11 -6.46 3.98
C GLN A 239 8.26 -6.28 2.98
N HIS A 240 9.28 -7.14 3.01
CA HIS A 240 10.37 -7.08 2.05
C HIS A 240 9.89 -7.42 0.64
N LEU A 241 9.06 -8.46 0.49
CA LEU A 241 8.43 -8.82 -0.77
C LEU A 241 7.53 -7.68 -1.29
N ALA A 242 6.65 -7.13 -0.45
CA ALA A 242 5.78 -6.01 -0.80
C ALA A 242 6.52 -4.73 -1.19
N ASN A 243 7.71 -4.50 -0.63
CA ASN A 243 8.57 -3.38 -0.98
C ASN A 243 9.52 -3.67 -2.16
N GLY A 244 9.34 -4.80 -2.86
CA GLY A 244 10.16 -5.17 -4.01
C GLY A 244 11.61 -5.55 -3.65
N LYS A 245 11.96 -5.72 -2.37
CA LYS A 245 13.34 -6.05 -1.94
C LYS A 245 13.77 -7.47 -2.31
N MET A 246 12.83 -8.30 -2.77
CA MET A 246 13.08 -9.64 -3.29
C MET A 246 13.24 -9.67 -4.81
N LEU A 247 13.06 -8.51 -5.46
CA LEU A 247 13.31 -8.33 -6.88
C LEU A 247 14.75 -7.87 -7.08
N GLY A 248 15.53 -8.63 -7.84
CA GLY A 248 16.82 -8.17 -8.37
C GLY A 248 16.65 -7.66 -9.80
N SER A 249 17.44 -6.68 -10.23
CA SER A 249 17.57 -6.35 -11.66
C SER A 249 18.52 -7.33 -12.33
N ALA A 250 18.19 -7.78 -13.54
CA ALA A 250 19.14 -8.50 -14.40
C ALA A 250 20.08 -7.53 -15.15
N VAL A 251 19.78 -6.22 -15.12
CA VAL A 251 20.60 -5.16 -15.73
C VAL A 251 21.55 -4.61 -14.68
N GLU A 252 22.86 -4.71 -14.95
CA GLU A 252 23.91 -4.21 -14.06
C GLU A 252 23.69 -2.72 -13.75
N SER A 253 23.89 -2.35 -12.48
CA SER A 253 23.70 -0.99 -11.98
C SER A 253 22.27 -0.43 -12.03
N VAL A 254 21.24 -1.21 -12.40
CA VAL A 254 19.85 -0.75 -12.30
C VAL A 254 19.20 -1.36 -11.06
N GLU A 255 18.47 -0.56 -10.29
CA GLU A 255 17.79 -1.04 -9.09
C GLU A 255 16.29 -0.73 -9.11
N LEU A 256 15.50 -1.60 -8.47
CA LEU A 256 14.12 -1.31 -8.11
C LEU A 256 14.08 -0.96 -6.63
N GLN A 257 13.57 0.22 -6.33
CA GLN A 257 13.37 0.65 -4.95
C GLN A 257 11.95 1.22 -4.82
N PRO A 258 11.34 1.17 -3.63
CA PRO A 258 10.08 1.86 -3.45
C PRO A 258 10.27 3.36 -3.68
N TRP A 259 9.31 3.96 -4.37
CA TRP A 259 9.41 5.35 -4.83
C TRP A 259 9.40 6.31 -3.63
N THR A 260 10.53 6.96 -3.40
CA THR A 260 10.84 7.75 -2.20
C THR A 260 9.72 8.73 -1.83
N PRO A 261 9.15 9.54 -2.74
CA PRO A 261 8.06 10.46 -2.38
C PRO A 261 6.78 9.80 -1.82
N ALA A 262 6.52 8.54 -2.16
CA ALA A 262 5.38 7.79 -1.61
C ALA A 262 5.73 6.94 -0.39
N ILE A 263 7.02 6.68 -0.12
CA ILE A 263 7.51 5.79 0.94
C ILE A 263 8.39 6.42 2.03
N ASP A 264 9.00 7.55 1.73
CA ASP A 264 9.80 8.40 2.61
C ASP A 264 9.06 9.71 2.91
N LEU A 265 7.82 9.61 3.40
CA LEU A 265 7.51 10.41 4.57
C LEU A 265 8.26 9.71 5.71
N PRO A 266 9.22 10.36 6.38
CA PRO A 266 10.12 9.70 7.31
C PRO A 266 9.31 8.81 8.26
N ARG A 267 9.49 7.49 8.17
CA ARG A 267 8.78 6.54 9.04
C ARG A 267 9.09 6.93 10.46
N SER A 268 8.11 7.49 11.15
CA SER A 268 8.31 7.79 12.54
C SER A 268 8.27 6.47 13.32
N VAL A 269 9.44 5.96 13.70
CA VAL A 269 9.52 4.71 14.46
C VAL A 269 9.11 5.02 15.90
N ILE A 270 8.16 4.26 16.44
CA ILE A 270 7.83 4.37 17.86
C ILE A 270 8.81 3.51 18.64
N VAL A 271 9.70 4.14 19.40
CA VAL A 271 10.65 3.48 20.32
C VAL A 271 10.42 4.09 21.69
N ASP A 272 10.22 3.26 22.72
CA ASP A 272 10.02 3.68 24.10
C ASP A 272 8.91 4.75 24.29
N GLY A 273 7.79 4.60 23.57
CA GLY A 273 6.66 5.53 23.65
C GLY A 273 6.85 6.86 22.92
N LYS A 274 7.97 7.03 22.19
CA LYS A 274 8.30 8.24 21.43
C LYS A 274 8.36 7.97 19.95
N VAL A 275 7.92 8.96 19.20
CA VAL A 275 7.87 8.96 17.74
C VAL A 275 9.20 9.56 17.23
N HIS A 276 10.07 8.74 16.65
CA HIS A 276 11.37 9.16 16.12
C HIS A 276 11.28 9.58 14.67
N VAL A 277 11.52 10.86 14.38
CA VAL A 277 11.46 11.42 13.03
C VAL A 277 12.87 11.74 12.54
N PRO A 278 13.32 11.18 11.40
CA PRO A 278 14.51 11.64 10.71
C PRO A 278 14.47 13.15 10.45
N ALA A 279 15.51 13.85 10.86
CA ALA A 279 15.67 15.28 10.65
C ALA A 279 16.06 15.55 9.18
N LEU A 280 15.71 16.75 8.68
CA LEU A 280 15.98 17.15 7.29
C LEU A 280 17.48 17.25 6.95
N CYS A 281 18.37 17.25 7.94
CA CYS A 281 19.81 17.17 7.73
C CYS A 281 20.30 15.78 7.28
N GLY A 282 19.43 14.75 7.31
CA GLY A 282 19.74 13.39 6.88
C GLY A 282 20.69 12.60 7.80
N LYS A 283 21.18 13.20 8.89
CA LYS A 283 22.17 12.60 9.81
C LYS A 283 21.65 12.35 11.23
N HIS A 284 20.56 13.02 11.60
CA HIS A 284 20.03 12.99 12.96
C HIS A 284 18.52 12.75 12.94
N SER A 285 17.94 12.56 14.11
CA SER A 285 16.50 12.48 14.32
C SER A 285 16.08 13.39 15.48
N TYR A 286 14.81 13.76 15.49
CA TYR A 286 14.15 14.36 16.65
C TYR A 286 13.00 13.44 17.09
N CYS A 287 12.54 13.60 18.33
CA CYS A 287 11.46 12.76 18.87
C CYS A 287 10.37 13.59 19.55
N TYR A 288 9.16 13.04 19.59
CA TYR A 288 8.03 13.61 20.33
C TYR A 288 7.12 12.49 20.89
N PRO A 289 6.31 12.76 21.94
CA PRO A 289 5.47 11.75 22.57
C PRO A 289 4.46 11.10 21.60
N ALA A 290 4.34 9.76 21.62
CA ALA A 290 3.36 9.05 20.78
C ALA A 290 1.91 9.41 21.11
N VAL A 291 1.63 9.89 22.33
CA VAL A 291 0.29 10.36 22.72
C VAL A 291 -0.16 11.55 21.86
N ILE A 292 0.74 12.43 21.41
CA ILE A 292 0.39 13.57 20.53
C ILE A 292 -0.13 13.05 19.19
N LEU A 293 0.50 11.99 18.65
CA LEU A 293 0.04 11.34 17.43
C LEU A 293 -1.31 10.64 17.66
N ALA A 294 -1.48 9.95 18.80
CA ALA A 294 -2.75 9.30 19.14
C ALA A 294 -3.92 10.29 19.28
N GLU A 295 -3.65 11.51 19.77
CA GLU A 295 -4.66 12.56 19.88
C GLU A 295 -4.98 13.21 18.53
N ALA A 296 -4.00 13.36 17.64
CA ALA A 296 -4.22 13.81 16.26
C ALA A 296 -5.18 12.89 15.51
N LEU A 297 -5.06 11.57 15.71
CA LEU A 297 -6.00 10.58 15.16
C LEU A 297 -7.42 10.71 15.69
N ARG A 298 -7.60 11.35 16.85
CA ARG A 298 -8.90 11.67 17.45
C ARG A 298 -9.38 13.09 17.08
N GLY A 299 -8.75 13.73 16.10
CA GLY A 299 -9.08 15.08 15.64
C GLY A 299 -8.60 16.19 16.58
N ARG A 300 -7.63 15.93 17.46
CA ARG A 300 -7.02 16.93 18.34
C ARG A 300 -5.60 17.21 17.89
N PHE A 301 -5.41 18.39 17.31
CA PHE A 301 -4.15 18.79 16.68
C PHE A 301 -3.29 19.62 17.63
N TYR A 302 -1.98 19.50 17.48
CA TYR A 302 -1.00 20.11 18.36
C TYR A 302 0.14 20.71 17.55
N ALA A 303 0.76 21.75 18.09
CA ALA A 303 2.01 22.31 17.61
C ALA A 303 3.10 22.22 18.68
N PHE A 304 4.34 22.03 18.28
CA PHE A 304 5.49 22.05 19.20
C PHE A 304 6.77 22.44 18.45
N ALA A 305 7.69 23.07 19.17
CA ALA A 305 9.04 23.29 18.71
C ALA A 305 9.93 22.12 19.13
N THR A 306 10.83 21.68 18.25
CA THR A 306 11.81 20.63 18.56
C THR A 306 13.14 20.89 17.87
N GLY A 307 14.22 20.40 18.45
CA GLY A 307 15.60 20.63 17.97
C GLY A 307 16.19 19.39 17.33
N CYS A 308 17.03 19.59 16.32
CA CYS A 308 18.00 18.59 15.88
C CYS A 308 19.31 18.76 16.69
N ALA A 309 20.19 17.76 16.67
CA ALA A 309 21.56 17.91 17.20
C ALA A 309 22.41 18.89 16.37
N CYS A 310 21.95 19.29 15.19
CA CYS A 310 22.46 20.44 14.44
C CYS A 310 21.89 21.75 15.01
N PRO A 311 22.43 22.94 14.66
CA PRO A 311 21.87 24.24 15.07
C PRO A 311 20.51 24.59 14.42
N GLN A 312 19.74 23.59 13.97
CA GLN A 312 18.44 23.73 13.34
C GLN A 312 17.34 23.27 14.30
N ALA A 313 16.33 24.12 14.46
CA ALA A 313 15.08 23.82 15.13
C ALA A 313 13.94 23.72 14.11
N TYR A 314 12.86 23.09 14.53
CA TYR A 314 11.71 22.75 13.72
C TYR A 314 10.44 23.14 14.45
N LEU A 315 9.53 23.78 13.73
CA LEU A 315 8.15 23.96 14.17
C LEU A 315 7.32 22.84 13.57
N ILE A 316 6.76 21.97 14.41
CA ILE A 316 5.98 20.82 13.98
C ILE A 316 4.51 21.06 14.32
N GLN A 317 3.61 20.68 13.41
CA GLN A 317 2.17 20.65 13.64
C GLN A 317 1.60 19.29 13.26
N THR A 318 0.75 18.71 14.12
CA THR A 318 0.01 17.50 13.79
C THR A 318 -1.25 17.83 13.01
N GLU A 319 -1.53 17.01 12.00
CA GLU A 319 -2.72 17.06 11.17
C GLU A 319 -3.39 15.66 11.14
N ALA A 320 -4.47 15.54 10.38
CA ALA A 320 -5.25 14.30 10.32
C ALA A 320 -4.49 13.12 9.69
N ASP A 321 -3.43 13.39 8.94
CA ASP A 321 -2.65 12.40 8.18
C ASP A 321 -1.24 12.17 8.75
N ALA A 322 -0.57 13.20 9.28
CA ALA A 322 0.79 13.11 9.81
C ALA A 322 1.17 14.30 10.72
N ALA A 323 2.39 14.27 11.24
CA ALA A 323 3.05 15.44 11.81
C ALA A 323 3.91 16.12 10.73
N HIS A 324 3.66 17.40 10.48
CA HIS A 324 4.27 18.17 9.41
C HIS A 324 5.24 19.20 9.97
N CYS A 325 6.41 19.30 9.36
CA CYS A 325 7.32 20.43 9.58
C CYS A 325 6.75 21.67 8.89
N LYS A 326 6.47 22.72 9.66
CA LYS A 326 5.94 24.01 9.17
C LYS A 326 7.02 25.05 8.97
N ALA A 327 8.10 24.98 9.73
CA ALA A 327 9.24 25.86 9.60
C ALA A 327 10.51 25.19 10.12
N ILE A 328 11.65 25.57 9.55
CA ILE A 328 12.99 25.16 9.97
C ILE A 328 13.88 26.41 10.04
N GLY A 329 14.71 26.52 11.06
CA GLY A 329 15.64 27.64 11.20
C GLY A 329 16.38 27.65 12.53
N ALA A 330 16.92 28.80 12.91
CA ALA A 330 17.53 28.99 14.21
C ALA A 330 16.50 28.80 15.35
N ALA A 331 16.96 28.32 16.50
CA ALA A 331 16.11 28.01 17.65
C ALA A 331 15.27 29.21 18.11
N GLU A 332 15.86 30.40 18.17
CA GLU A 332 15.15 31.64 18.54
C GLU A 332 13.99 31.94 17.57
N GLY A 333 14.25 31.91 16.26
CA GLY A 333 13.21 32.18 15.26
C GLY A 333 12.07 31.16 15.29
N ILE A 334 12.37 29.87 15.54
CA ILE A 334 11.35 28.84 15.70
C ILE A 334 10.56 29.01 17.00
N SER A 335 11.22 29.43 18.09
CA SER A 335 10.55 29.74 19.35
C SER A 335 9.57 30.89 19.19
N ASP A 336 9.98 31.97 18.54
CA ASP A 336 9.10 33.12 18.27
C ASP A 336 7.88 32.72 17.43
N MET A 337 8.09 31.90 16.41
CA MET A 337 6.99 31.36 15.58
C MET A 337 6.05 30.46 16.39
N TYR A 338 6.58 29.60 17.27
CA TYR A 338 5.78 28.79 18.18
C TYR A 338 4.97 29.65 19.16
N GLU A 339 5.57 30.71 19.71
CA GLU A 339 4.89 31.62 20.61
C GLU A 339 3.72 32.36 19.94
N ALA A 340 3.90 32.76 18.68
CA ALA A 340 2.86 33.40 17.89
C ALA A 340 1.70 32.47 17.48
N LEU A 341 1.85 31.14 17.57
CA LEU A 341 0.78 30.22 17.19
C LEU A 341 -0.43 30.31 18.14
N PRO A 342 -1.67 30.27 17.58
CA PRO A 342 -2.88 30.20 18.39
C PRO A 342 -2.98 28.82 19.07
N GLY A 343 -3.55 28.79 20.27
CA GLY A 343 -3.78 27.55 20.99
C GLY A 343 -3.59 27.69 22.48
N THR A 344 -3.77 26.59 23.21
CA THR A 344 -3.54 26.51 24.65
C THR A 344 -2.33 25.63 24.90
N GLU A 345 -1.36 26.12 25.67
CA GLU A 345 -0.22 25.29 26.08
C GLU A 345 -0.66 24.15 27.00
N VAL A 346 -0.14 22.97 26.70
CA VAL A 346 -0.38 21.74 27.43
C VAL A 346 0.97 21.07 27.67
N VAL A 347 1.13 20.57 28.89
CA VAL A 347 2.31 19.79 29.28
C VAL A 347 1.93 18.32 29.31
N ILE A 348 2.67 17.51 28.55
CA ILE A 348 2.55 16.06 28.52
C ILE A 348 3.65 15.49 29.42
N HIS A 349 3.24 14.64 30.37
CA HIS A 349 4.15 13.96 31.27
C HIS A 349 4.60 12.64 30.65
N GLU A 350 5.91 12.47 30.47
CA GLU A 350 6.55 11.23 30.04
C GLU A 350 7.42 10.67 31.18
N GLU A 351 7.73 9.37 31.14
CA GLU A 351 8.68 8.75 32.09
C GLU A 351 10.07 9.42 32.07
N ALA A 352 10.44 10.06 30.95
CA ALA A 352 11.73 10.71 30.73
C ALA A 352 11.71 12.26 30.88
N GLY A 353 10.57 12.88 31.22
CA GLY A 353 10.49 14.34 31.39
C GLY A 353 9.15 14.97 31.00
N LEU A 354 9.14 16.31 30.87
CA LEU A 354 7.98 17.10 30.46
C LEU A 354 8.12 17.49 28.98
N PHE A 355 7.03 17.36 28.22
CA PHE A 355 6.95 17.81 26.83
C PHE A 355 5.90 18.90 26.69
N VAL A 356 6.31 20.10 26.26
CA VAL A 356 5.43 21.26 26.10
C VAL A 356 4.95 21.33 24.65
N CYS A 357 3.64 21.53 24.46
CA CYS A 357 3.03 21.72 23.15
C CYS A 357 1.79 22.61 23.24
N LYS A 358 1.42 23.26 22.13
CA LYS A 358 0.15 24.01 22.01
C LYS A 358 -0.91 23.13 21.40
N ARG A 359 -2.04 22.96 22.07
CA ARG A 359 -3.25 22.39 21.46
C ARG A 359 -3.86 23.44 20.52
N LEU A 360 -3.93 23.11 19.25
CA LEU A 360 -4.45 24.00 18.21
C LEU A 360 -5.99 24.07 18.28
N PRO A 361 -6.59 25.24 18.02
CA PRO A 361 -8.04 25.37 17.93
C PRO A 361 -8.58 24.51 16.78
N VAL A 362 -9.75 23.89 16.99
CA VAL A 362 -10.44 23.16 15.92
C VAL A 362 -10.92 24.17 14.90
N VAL A 363 -10.34 24.18 13.71
CA VAL A 363 -10.84 24.99 12.59
C VAL A 363 -12.17 24.37 12.13
N PRO A 364 -13.30 25.09 12.14
CA PRO A 364 -14.55 24.57 11.59
C PRO A 364 -14.31 24.23 10.11
N ALA A 365 -14.68 23.02 9.69
CA ALA A 365 -14.63 22.66 8.28
C ALA A 365 -15.56 23.60 7.49
N GLY A 366 -14.97 24.46 6.67
CA GLY A 366 -15.68 25.32 5.71
C GLY A 366 -16.09 24.57 4.45
#